data_AF-A0A8J2AXA4-F1
#
_entry.id   AF-A0A8J2AXA4-F1
#
_cell.length_a   1.000
_cell.length_b   1.000
_cell.length_c   1.000
_cell.angle_alpha   90.00
_cell.angle_beta   90.00
_cell.angle_gamma   90.00
#
_symmetry.space_group_name_H-M   'P 1'
#
loop_
_entity.id
_entity.type
_entity.pdbx_description
1 polymer ?
#
loop_
_entity_poly.entity_id
_entity_poly.type
_entity_poly.pdbx_seq_one_letter_code
_entity_poly.pdbx_strand_id
1 'polypeptide(L)' 'MRHVNQLGTAGLVYPSATHTRFAHSLGVGFLAKEALEKLGKKMYQLHRDLDRICVIVAALCHDVGHPAFSHSFEHFM' A
#
# COMPACT_ATOMS: atom_id res chain seq x y z
N MET A 1 -7.11 -7.85 2.14
CA MET A 1 -6.81 -7.72 0.70
C MET A 1 -6.06 -8.88 0.04
N ARG A 2 -6.03 -10.09 0.63
CA ARG A 2 -5.35 -11.25 0.00
C ARG A 2 -6.09 -11.80 -1.23
N HIS A 3 -7.32 -11.36 -1.46
CA HIS A 3 -8.19 -11.80 -2.55
C HIS A 3 -8.56 -10.65 -3.50
N VAL A 4 -7.84 -9.52 -3.42
CA VAL A 4 -8.04 -8.38 -4.32
C VAL A 4 -6.82 -8.26 -5.21
N ASN A 5 -6.99 -8.55 -6.50
CA ASN A 5 -5.94 -8.42 -7.50
C ASN A 5 -5.56 -6.95 -7.67
N GLN A 6 -4.28 -6.65 -7.69
CA GLN A 6 -3.78 -5.28 -7.87
C GLN A 6 -4.33 -4.65 -9.15
N LEU A 7 -4.29 -5.41 -10.26
CA LEU A 7 -4.65 -4.96 -11.61
C LEU A 7 -6.02 -5.48 -12.07
N GLY A 8 -6.91 -5.86 -11.16
CA GLY A 8 -8.27 -6.29 -11.51
C GLY A 8 -8.29 -7.48 -12.47
N THR A 9 -8.88 -7.28 -13.65
CA THR A 9 -9.03 -8.29 -14.71
C THR A 9 -7.82 -8.44 -15.61
N ALA A 10 -6.76 -7.64 -15.44
CA ALA A 10 -5.54 -7.75 -16.25
C ALA A 10 -4.91 -9.15 -16.21
N GLY A 11 -5.14 -9.92 -15.13
CA GLY A 11 -4.74 -11.33 -15.03
C GLY A 11 -5.32 -12.25 -16.11
N LEU A 12 -6.42 -11.84 -16.77
CA LEU A 12 -7.03 -12.56 -17.89
C LEU A 12 -6.25 -12.39 -19.21
N VAL A 13 -5.47 -11.32 -19.33
CA VAL A 13 -4.65 -11.00 -20.52
C VAL A 13 -3.17 -11.27 -20.24
N TYR A 14 -2.73 -10.94 -19.02
CA TYR A 14 -1.36 -11.11 -18.55
C TYR A 14 -1.35 -12.10 -17.38
N PRO A 15 -1.12 -13.41 -17.64
CA PRO A 15 -1.24 -14.43 -16.61
C PRO A 15 -0.24 -14.28 -15.45
N SER A 16 0.83 -13.50 -15.64
CA SER A 16 1.78 -13.15 -14.58
C SER A 16 1.28 -12.06 -13.62
N ALA A 17 0.17 -11.38 -13.93
CA ALA A 17 -0.43 -10.35 -13.08
C ALA A 17 -1.22 -10.95 -11.90
N THR A 18 -0.58 -11.84 -11.12
CA THR A 18 -1.17 -12.57 -9.99
C THR A 18 -1.03 -11.84 -8.65
N HIS A 19 -0.37 -10.68 -8.65
CA HIS A 19 -0.06 -9.93 -7.44
C HIS A 19 -1.32 -9.30 -6.83
N THR A 20 -1.38 -9.29 -5.50
CA THR A 20 -2.53 -8.81 -4.73
C THR A 20 -2.22 -7.50 -4.02
N ARG A 21 -3.27 -6.74 -3.73
CA ARG A 21 -3.20 -5.50 -2.94
C ARG A 21 -2.60 -5.71 -1.55
N PHE A 22 -2.71 -6.93 -0.99
CA PHE A 22 -2.04 -7.29 0.26
C PHE A 22 -0.50 -7.23 0.13
N ALA A 23 0.07 -7.87 -0.89
CA ALA A 23 1.52 -7.86 -1.09
C ALA A 23 2.02 -6.44 -1.41
N HIS A 24 1.24 -5.68 -2.19
CA HIS A 24 1.52 -4.27 -2.44
C HIS A 24 1.55 -3.45 -1.15
N SER A 25 0.50 -3.53 -0.31
CA SER A 25 0.38 -2.77 0.95
C SER A 25 1.54 -3.06 1.91
N LEU A 26 1.98 -4.33 2.01
CA LEU A 26 3.18 -4.69 2.78
C LEU A 26 4.44 -4.00 2.23
N GLY A 27 4.61 -3.99 0.91
CA GLY A 27 5.71 -3.29 0.25
C GLY A 27 5.71 -1.79 0.52
N VAL A 28 4.54 -1.14 0.45
CA VAL A 28 4.39 0.30 0.76
C VAL A 28 4.73 0.57 2.23
N GLY A 29 4.26 -0.25 3.17
CA GLY A 29 4.63 -0.14 4.58
C GLY A 29 6.14 -0.27 4.83
N PHE A 30 6.80 -1.23 4.16
CA PHE A 30 8.24 -1.39 4.22
C PHE A 30 8.98 -0.16 3.67
N LEU A 31 8.59 0.34 2.50
CA LEU A 31 9.20 1.53 1.90
C LEU A 31 8.96 2.79 2.74
N ALA A 32 7.80 2.92 3.38
CA ALA A 32 7.51 4.02 4.31
C ALA A 32 8.47 3.99 5.51
N LYS A 33 8.72 2.82 6.08
CA LYS A 33 9.71 2.65 7.16
C LYS A 33 11.12 3.06 6.69
N GLU A 34 11.58 2.53 5.56
CA GLU A 34 12.90 2.87 4.98
C GLU A 34 13.04 4.38 4.70
N ALA A 35 11.99 5.02 4.20
CA ALA A 35 11.96 6.44 3.95
C ALA A 35 12.06 7.24 5.26
N LEU A 36 11.32 6.85 6.30
CA LEU A 36 11.38 7.48 7.62
C LEU A 36 12.75 7.33 8.28
N GLU A 37 13.43 6.19 8.12
CA GLU A 37 14.79 6.00 8.64
C GLU A 37 15.80 6.94 7.96
N LYS A 38 15.66 7.16 6.65
CA LYS A 38 16.49 8.10 5.88
C LYS A 38 16.16 9.57 6.20
N LEU A 39 14.89 9.90 6.40
CA LEU A 39 14.41 11.26 6.72
C LEU A 39 14.66 11.64 8.17
N GLY A 40 14.57 10.71 9.12
CA GLY A 40 14.81 10.95 10.54
C GLY A 40 16.23 11.43 10.86
N LYS A 41 17.20 11.16 9.98
CA LYS A 41 18.55 11.74 10.06
C LYS A 41 18.61 13.22 9.62
N LYS A 42 17.61 13.71 8.88
CA LYS A 42 17.58 15.05 8.27
C LYS A 42 16.48 15.96 8.80
N MET A 43 15.40 15.43 9.39
CA MET A 43 14.24 16.22 9.82
C MET A 43 13.93 16.04 11.31
N TYR A 44 14.06 17.15 12.04
CA TYR A 44 13.89 17.19 13.50
C TYR A 44 12.44 17.03 14.01
N GLN A 45 11.45 17.03 13.12
CA GLN A 45 10.02 17.04 13.50
C GLN A 45 9.37 15.65 13.56
N LEU A 46 9.97 14.62 12.94
CA LEU A 46 9.51 13.22 12.96
C LEU A 46 10.18 12.38 14.07
N HIS A 47 10.53 13.02 15.18
CA HIS A 47 11.27 12.39 16.29
C HIS A 47 10.38 11.62 17.27
N ARG A 48 9.06 11.76 17.21
CA ARG A 48 8.18 10.97 18.07
C ARG A 48 7.95 9.61 17.42
N ASP A 49 8.24 8.55 18.16
CA ASP A 49 8.02 7.17 17.72
C ASP A 49 6.58 6.93 17.26
N LEU A 50 5.62 7.61 17.89
CA LEU A 50 4.21 7.55 17.51
C LEU A 50 3.96 8.07 16.08
N ASP A 51 4.56 9.20 15.69
CA ASP A 51 4.36 9.77 14.35
C ASP A 51 4.90 8.81 13.27
N ARG A 52 6.02 8.14 13.54
CA ARG A 52 6.60 7.13 12.65
C ARG A 52 5.70 5.91 12.49
N ILE A 53 5.16 5.40 13.61
CA ILE A 53 4.21 4.28 13.61
C ILE A 53 2.95 4.68 12.83
N CYS A 54 2.41 5.88 13.05
CA CYS A 54 1.23 6.36 12.34
C CYS A 54 1.44 6.39 10.81
N VAL A 55 2.59 6.88 10.34
CA VAL A 55 2.90 6.89 8.89
C VAL A 55 3.00 5.48 8.32
N ILE A 56 3.66 4.55 9.03
CA ILE A 56 3.77 3.15 8.57
C ILE A 56 2.39 2.47 8.55
N VAL A 57 1.56 2.69 9.58
CA VAL A 57 0.20 2.14 9.62
C VAL A 57 -0.66 2.75 8.51
N ALA A 58 -0.59 4.06 8.29
CA ALA A 58 -1.29 4.71 7.18
C ALA A 58 -0.86 4.12 5.83
N ALA A 59 0.44 3.89 5.62
CA ALA A 59 0.98 3.25 4.42
C ALA A 59 0.48 1.79 4.25
N LEU A 60 0.41 1.01 5.33
CA LEU A 60 -0.13 -0.35 5.29
C LEU A 60 -1.64 -0.37 4.99
N CYS A 61 -2.37 0.63 5.47
CA CYS A 61 -3.82 0.70 5.36
C CYS A 61 -4.32 1.51 4.16
N HIS A 62 -3.46 2.16 3.38
CA HIS A 62 -3.89 3.11 2.34
C HIS A 62 -4.85 2.50 1.31
N ASP A 63 -4.69 1.22 0.99
CA ASP A 63 -5.51 0.49 0.03
C ASP A 63 -6.68 -0.28 0.69
N VAL A 64 -6.88 -0.21 2.02
CA VAL A 64 -7.83 -1.08 2.75
C VAL A 64 -9.28 -0.97 2.26
N GLY A 65 -9.65 0.20 1.71
CA GLY A 65 -10.98 0.48 1.17
C GLY A 65 -11.22 0.00 -0.25
N HIS A 66 -10.23 -0.63 -0.92
CA HIS A 66 -10.40 -0.98 -2.33
C HIS A 66 -11.45 -2.08 -2.56
N PRO A 67 -12.42 -1.84 -3.47
CA PRO A 67 -13.47 -2.80 -3.78
C PRO A 67 -12.94 -4.02 -4.54
N ALA A 68 -13.75 -5.08 -4.58
CA ALA A 68 -13.51 -6.21 -5.47
C ALA A 68 -13.39 -5.70 -6.91
N PHE A 69 -12.43 -6.23 -7.68
CA PHE A 69 -12.03 -5.74 -9.02
C PHE A 69 -11.23 -4.42 -9.06
N SER A 70 -10.74 -3.90 -7.93
CA SER A 70 -9.86 -2.71 -7.89
C SER A 70 -10.48 -1.52 -8.66
N HIS A 71 -9.71 -0.82 -9.48
CA HIS A 71 -10.16 0.34 -10.28
C HIS A 71 -11.28 0.01 -11.26
N SER A 72 -11.49 -1.25 -11.65
CA SER A 72 -12.60 -1.62 -12.55
C SER A 72 -13.97 -1.41 -11.89
N PHE A 73 -14.03 -1.36 -10.55
CA PHE A 73 -15.26 -1.08 -9.82
C PHE A 73 -15.42 0.38 -9.40
N GLU A 74 -14.34 1.17 -9.41
CA GLU A 74 -14.39 2.62 -9.14
C GLU A 74 -15.24 3.37 -10.17
N HIS A 75 -15.39 2.83 -11.39
CA HIS A 75 -16.20 3.43 -12.43
C HIS A 75 -17.73 3.26 -12.23
N PHE A 76 -18.14 2.40 -11.29
CA PHE A 76 -19.53 2.09 -10.96
C PHE A 76 -19.96 2.66 -9.58
N MET A 77 -19.05 3.35 -8.89
CA MET A 77 -19.29 4.05 -7.63
C MET A 77 -19.40 5.55 -7.88
#